data_AF-A0A6B9ZCC6-F1
#
_entry.id   AF-A0A6B9ZCC6-F1
#
_cell.length_a   1.000
_cell.length_b   1.000
_cell.length_c   1.000
_cell.angle_alpha   90.00
_cell.angle_beta   90.00
_cell.angle_gamma   90.00
#
_symmetry.space_group_name_H-M   'P 1'
#
loop_
_entity.id
_entity.type
_entity.pdbx_description
1 polymer ?
#
loop_
_entity_poly.entity_id
_entity_poly.type
_entity_poly.pdbx_seq_one_letter_code
_entity_poly.pdbx_strand_id
1 'polypeptide(L)'
;MKLVSKLKSDTLKYLLVPIILFINIFSVKAQKLAYERADHYTKALSSYQMDGNNISYTIHGSKYEFSYPETSFKIAFYNQLATHAVYAKYGGKEVLFLTDSINMAKVKGVTRHGMSDEVIIVRIHLAKGASPIIRDIEDGKVVSSIKTEHVDVYFKNGPTLDGFISTLYRLCFEMQVAQGMITQAEVDAQNHDRGMTPEKFMKKYPNSIFNMEAEQRQPVAQ
;
A
#
# COMPACT_ATOMS: atom_id res chain seq x y z
N MET A 1 -37.94 -54.96 36.18
CA MET A 1 -37.04 -53.90 36.67
C MET A 1 -36.15 -53.43 35.53
N LYS A 2 -36.65 -52.51 34.69
CA LYS A 2 -35.93 -51.88 33.57
C LYS A 2 -36.31 -50.41 33.65
N LEU A 3 -35.43 -49.51 34.06
CA LEU A 3 -35.50 -48.09 33.66
C LEU A 3 -34.33 -47.21 34.14
N VAL A 4 -33.06 -47.66 34.16
CA VAL A 4 -31.96 -46.70 34.42
C VAL A 4 -30.72 -47.06 33.60
N SER A 5 -30.73 -46.81 32.29
CA SER A 5 -29.47 -46.86 31.53
C SER A 5 -29.42 -46.04 30.23
N LYS A 6 -30.32 -45.09 29.98
CA LYS A 6 -30.42 -44.46 28.65
C LYS A 6 -30.54 -42.93 28.63
N LEU A 7 -29.92 -42.24 29.60
CA LEU A 7 -30.06 -40.79 29.74
C LEU A 7 -28.76 -40.01 29.97
N LYS A 8 -27.59 -40.55 29.57
CA LYS A 8 -26.29 -39.86 29.76
C LYS A 8 -25.45 -39.62 28.52
N SER A 9 -25.82 -40.12 27.34
CA SER A 9 -25.00 -39.97 26.13
C SER A 9 -25.52 -38.95 25.12
N ASP A 10 -26.83 -38.70 25.09
CA ASP A 10 -27.42 -37.88 24.03
C ASP A 10 -27.44 -36.38 24.39
N THR A 11 -27.63 -36.04 25.67
CA THR A 11 -27.63 -34.66 26.18
C THR A 11 -26.27 -33.95 26.04
N LEU A 12 -25.17 -34.70 26.12
CA LEU A 12 -23.81 -34.15 25.97
C LEU A 12 -23.51 -33.77 24.50
N LYS A 13 -24.08 -34.52 23.55
CA LYS A 13 -23.93 -34.25 22.10
C LYS A 13 -24.66 -32.97 21.69
N TYR A 14 -25.83 -32.71 22.27
CA TYR A 14 -26.60 -31.49 21.96
C TYR A 14 -26.10 -30.22 22.66
N LEU A 15 -25.26 -30.34 23.70
CA LEU A 15 -24.62 -29.19 24.36
C LEU A 15 -23.38 -28.68 23.61
N LEU A 16 -22.69 -29.55 22.87
CA LEU A 16 -21.49 -29.19 22.10
C LEU A 16 -21.79 -28.48 20.77
N VAL A 17 -22.94 -28.78 20.15
CA VAL A 17 -23.38 -28.15 18.88
C VAL A 17 -23.54 -26.63 18.98
N PRO A 18 -24.19 -26.05 20.00
CA PRO A 18 -24.29 -24.58 20.12
C PRO A 18 -22.94 -23.92 20.43
N ILE A 19 -22.01 -24.61 21.11
CA ILE A 19 -20.66 -24.09 21.40
C ILE A 19 -19.83 -24.00 20.11
N ILE A 20 -19.89 -25.00 19.23
CA ILE A 20 -19.21 -24.97 17.92
C ILE A 20 -19.82 -23.89 16.99
N LEU A 21 -21.14 -23.68 17.07
CA LEU A 21 -21.80 -22.58 16.35
C LEU A 21 -21.38 -21.20 16.90
N PHE A 22 -21.17 -21.05 18.21
CA PHE A 22 -20.70 -19.80 18.82
C PHE A 22 -19.24 -19.48 18.51
N ILE A 23 -18.36 -20.47 18.40
CA ILE A 23 -16.94 -20.24 18.06
C ILE A 23 -16.79 -19.75 16.61
N ASN A 24 -17.72 -20.08 15.71
CA ASN A 24 -17.72 -19.59 14.33
C ASN A 24 -18.16 -18.14 14.17
N ILE A 25 -18.83 -17.54 15.16
CA ILE A 25 -19.22 -16.12 15.11
C ILE A 25 -18.00 -15.22 15.35
N PHE A 26 -16.99 -15.72 16.07
CA PHE A 26 -15.74 -14.99 16.35
C PHE A 26 -14.64 -15.20 15.32
N SER A 27 -14.92 -15.95 14.24
CA SER A 27 -14.12 -15.86 13.02
C SER A 27 -14.51 -14.59 12.27
N VAL A 28 -14.17 -13.44 12.85
CA VAL A 28 -14.10 -12.16 12.14
C VAL A 28 -13.11 -12.39 11.00
N LYS A 29 -13.63 -12.80 9.85
CA LYS A 29 -12.85 -12.83 8.62
C LYS A 29 -12.33 -11.42 8.46
N ALA A 30 -11.00 -11.26 8.58
CA ALA A 30 -10.20 -10.19 8.01
C ALA A 30 -11.01 -9.51 6.88
N GLN A 31 -11.64 -8.37 7.19
CA GLN A 31 -12.64 -7.79 6.32
C GLN A 31 -11.90 -7.29 5.08
N LYS A 32 -11.99 -8.04 3.97
CA LYS A 32 -11.44 -7.61 2.69
C LYS A 32 -11.99 -6.21 2.38
N LEU A 33 -11.11 -5.31 1.89
CA LEU A 33 -11.50 -3.98 1.47
C LEU A 33 -12.67 -4.08 0.49
N ALA A 34 -13.75 -3.35 0.78
CA ALA A 34 -14.95 -3.33 -0.08
C ALA A 34 -14.57 -2.90 -1.50
N TYR A 35 -15.30 -3.40 -2.50
CA TYR A 35 -15.01 -3.10 -3.90
C TYR A 35 -15.05 -1.59 -4.18
N GLU A 36 -16.05 -0.91 -3.65
CA GLU A 36 -16.25 0.54 -3.81
C GLU A 36 -15.10 1.33 -3.19
N ARG A 37 -14.55 0.84 -2.07
CA ARG A 37 -13.36 1.43 -1.43
C ARG A 37 -12.11 1.22 -2.28
N ALA A 38 -11.90 0.02 -2.82
CA ALA A 38 -10.78 -0.28 -3.71
C ALA A 38 -10.83 0.54 -5.01
N ASP A 39 -12.02 0.70 -5.59
CA ASP A 39 -12.25 1.54 -6.77
C ASP A 39 -12.03 3.02 -6.46
N HIS A 40 -12.50 3.51 -5.31
CA HIS A 40 -12.23 4.87 -4.84
C HIS A 40 -10.72 5.14 -4.74
N TYR A 41 -9.96 4.26 -4.09
CA TYR A 41 -8.50 4.41 -3.98
C TYR A 41 -7.80 4.36 -5.34
N THR A 42 -8.23 3.46 -6.21
CA THR A 42 -7.73 3.32 -7.59
C THR A 42 -7.87 4.64 -8.35
N LYS A 43 -9.07 5.23 -8.33
CA LYS A 43 -9.37 6.50 -8.99
C LYS A 43 -8.60 7.67 -8.38
N ALA A 44 -8.61 7.80 -7.05
CA ALA A 44 -7.96 8.90 -6.36
C ALA A 44 -6.44 8.90 -6.59
N LEU A 45 -5.77 7.76 -6.38
CA LEU A 45 -4.32 7.65 -6.57
C LEU A 45 -3.93 7.90 -8.04
N SER A 46 -4.67 7.32 -8.98
CA SER A 46 -4.40 7.55 -10.41
C SER A 46 -4.57 9.02 -10.80
N SER A 47 -5.61 9.69 -10.29
CA SER A 47 -5.86 11.10 -10.60
C SER A 47 -4.74 12.04 -10.16
N TYR A 48 -4.11 11.79 -9.00
CA TYR A 48 -2.98 12.60 -8.55
C TYR A 48 -1.76 12.47 -9.46
N GLN A 49 -1.61 11.34 -10.13
CA GLN A 49 -0.49 11.09 -11.05
C GLN A 49 -0.70 11.70 -12.42
N MET A 50 -1.95 11.98 -12.83
CA MET A 50 -2.25 12.60 -14.12
C MET A 50 -1.65 13.99 -14.27
N ASP A 51 -1.49 14.74 -13.18
CA ASP A 51 -0.77 16.01 -13.15
C ASP A 51 0.73 15.87 -13.49
N GLY A 52 1.23 14.64 -13.44
CA GLY A 52 2.57 14.23 -13.83
C GLY A 52 2.76 14.03 -15.34
N ASN A 53 1.71 14.12 -16.15
CA ASN A 53 1.79 13.91 -17.60
C ASN A 53 2.58 15.00 -18.32
N ASN A 54 3.36 14.60 -19.33
CA ASN A 54 4.20 15.46 -20.17
C ASN A 54 5.32 16.17 -19.41
N ILE A 55 5.70 15.64 -18.24
CA ILE A 55 6.84 16.14 -17.49
C ILE A 55 8.10 15.49 -18.04
N SER A 56 9.05 16.35 -18.40
CA SER A 56 10.36 15.95 -18.88
C SER A 56 11.44 16.24 -17.83
N TYR A 57 12.37 15.33 -17.65
CA TYR A 57 13.45 15.48 -16.67
C TYR A 57 14.68 14.70 -17.12
N THR A 58 15.85 15.11 -16.64
CA THR A 58 17.13 14.52 -17.06
C THR A 58 17.68 13.61 -15.97
N ILE A 59 17.74 12.31 -16.21
CA ILE A 59 18.47 11.36 -15.36
C ILE A 59 19.79 11.01 -16.04
N HIS A 60 20.92 11.23 -15.35
CA HIS A 60 22.26 10.84 -15.83
C HIS A 60 22.55 11.30 -17.27
N GLY A 61 22.12 12.53 -17.62
CA GLY A 61 22.32 13.12 -18.95
C GLY A 61 21.31 12.69 -20.02
N SER A 62 20.39 11.76 -19.72
CA SER A 62 19.31 11.37 -20.63
C SER A 62 18.00 12.04 -20.25
N LYS A 63 17.32 12.66 -21.22
CA LYS A 63 15.98 13.23 -21.05
C LYS A 63 14.94 12.11 -21.09
N TYR A 64 14.17 12.01 -20.03
CA TYR A 64 13.01 11.13 -19.90
C TYR A 64 11.75 12.00 -19.87
N GLU A 65 10.69 11.52 -20.50
CA GLU A 65 9.36 12.09 -20.41
C GLU A 65 8.42 11.02 -19.85
N PHE A 66 7.74 11.34 -18.75
CA PHE A 66 6.78 10.42 -18.16
C PHE A 66 5.34 10.74 -18.55
N SER A 67 4.56 9.70 -18.73
CA SER A 67 3.11 9.79 -18.84
C SER A 67 2.43 8.62 -18.12
N TYR A 68 1.20 8.86 -17.71
CA TYR A 68 0.41 7.99 -16.88
C TYR A 68 -0.88 7.62 -17.61
N PRO A 69 -1.22 6.32 -17.69
CA PRO A 69 -2.55 5.92 -18.14
C PRO A 69 -3.61 6.38 -17.14
N GLU A 70 -4.86 6.48 -17.57
CA GLU A 70 -5.99 6.88 -16.71
C GLU A 70 -6.10 6.03 -15.43
N THR A 71 -5.74 4.76 -15.53
CA THR A 71 -5.61 3.84 -14.39
C THR A 71 -4.15 3.48 -14.16
N SER A 72 -3.37 4.45 -13.72
CA SER A 72 -1.95 4.27 -13.38
C SER A 72 -1.75 3.54 -12.06
N PHE A 73 -2.73 3.54 -11.16
CA PHE A 73 -2.71 2.78 -9.91
C PHE A 73 -4.00 1.99 -9.75
N LYS A 74 -3.92 0.67 -9.56
CA LYS A 74 -5.11 -0.19 -9.46
C LYS A 74 -5.01 -1.13 -8.29
N ILE A 75 -6.05 -1.16 -7.45
CA ILE A 75 -6.20 -2.15 -6.39
C ILE A 75 -7.11 -3.27 -6.90
N ALA A 76 -6.57 -4.47 -7.06
CA ALA A 76 -7.33 -5.62 -7.51
C ALA A 76 -8.22 -6.17 -6.37
N PHE A 77 -9.53 -6.14 -6.53
CA PHE A 77 -10.48 -6.60 -5.50
C PHE A 77 -10.30 -8.07 -5.08
N TYR A 78 -9.93 -8.95 -6.02
CA TYR A 78 -9.88 -10.39 -5.77
C TYR A 78 -8.73 -10.81 -4.82
N ASN A 79 -7.56 -10.17 -4.95
CA ASN A 79 -6.35 -10.47 -4.18
C ASN A 79 -5.85 -9.30 -3.32
N GLN A 80 -6.46 -8.12 -3.43
CA GLN A 80 -6.12 -6.90 -2.71
C GLN A 80 -4.68 -6.43 -2.93
N LEU A 81 -4.07 -6.85 -4.04
CA LEU A 81 -2.76 -6.38 -4.47
C LEU A 81 -2.93 -5.17 -5.40
N ALA A 82 -2.00 -4.23 -5.29
CA ALA A 82 -1.95 -3.09 -6.18
C ALA A 82 -1.03 -3.35 -7.37
N THR A 83 -1.34 -2.67 -8.48
CA THR A 83 -0.46 -2.52 -9.64
C THR A 83 -0.23 -1.04 -9.90
N HIS A 84 0.97 -0.68 -10.35
CA HIS A 84 1.32 0.68 -10.77
C HIS A 84 1.90 0.67 -12.18
N ALA A 85 1.50 1.63 -13.01
CA ALA A 85 1.88 1.75 -14.41
C ALA A 85 2.32 3.17 -14.75
N VAL A 86 3.45 3.30 -15.43
CA VAL A 86 3.99 4.57 -15.95
C VAL A 86 4.71 4.32 -17.27
N TYR A 87 4.43 5.17 -18.26
CA TYR A 87 5.17 5.19 -19.52
C TYR A 87 6.33 6.14 -19.40
N ALA A 88 7.50 5.74 -19.91
CA ALA A 88 8.70 6.55 -19.97
C ALA A 88 9.21 6.60 -21.41
N LYS A 89 9.42 7.81 -21.91
CA LYS A 89 9.98 8.05 -23.23
C LYS A 89 11.38 8.64 -23.13
N TYR A 90 12.36 7.98 -23.73
CA TYR A 90 13.74 8.44 -23.78
C TYR A 90 14.42 7.96 -25.07
N GLY A 91 15.25 8.81 -25.70
CA GLY A 91 15.98 8.44 -26.91
C GLY A 91 15.09 8.01 -28.09
N GLY A 92 13.86 8.51 -28.17
CA GLY A 92 12.88 8.12 -29.20
C GLY A 92 12.16 6.79 -28.96
N LYS A 93 12.47 6.09 -27.86
CA LYS A 93 11.79 4.86 -27.44
C LYS A 93 10.80 5.15 -26.32
N GLU A 94 9.74 4.36 -26.27
CA GLU A 94 8.74 4.39 -25.19
C GLU A 94 8.72 3.01 -24.50
N VAL A 95 8.78 3.03 -23.18
CA VAL A 95 8.78 1.84 -22.33
C VAL A 95 7.65 1.99 -21.31
N LEU A 96 6.82 0.96 -21.13
CA LEU A 96 5.90 0.87 -20.01
C LEU A 96 6.58 0.16 -18.85
N PHE A 97 6.72 0.86 -17.73
CA PHE A 97 7.06 0.26 -16.44
C PHE A 97 5.78 -0.18 -15.74
N LEU A 98 5.54 -1.49 -15.69
CA LEU A 98 4.42 -2.10 -14.98
C LEU A 98 4.93 -2.79 -13.71
N THR A 99 4.52 -2.28 -12.56
CA THR A 99 4.81 -2.88 -11.26
C THR A 99 3.61 -3.69 -10.78
N ASP A 100 3.78 -4.99 -10.65
CA ASP A 100 2.74 -5.93 -10.22
C ASP A 100 2.92 -6.39 -8.77
N SER A 101 1.82 -6.84 -8.17
CA SER A 101 1.80 -7.54 -6.86
C SER A 101 2.27 -6.70 -5.67
N ILE A 102 1.98 -5.40 -5.68
CA ILE A 102 2.31 -4.49 -4.58
C ILE A 102 1.37 -4.80 -3.41
N ASN A 103 1.91 -5.33 -2.30
CA ASN A 103 1.12 -5.55 -1.09
C ASN A 103 1.13 -4.30 -0.21
N MET A 104 0.05 -3.51 -0.29
CA MET A 104 -0.09 -2.25 0.45
C MET A 104 -0.06 -2.42 1.97
N ALA A 105 -0.45 -3.59 2.51
CA ALA A 105 -0.34 -3.86 3.95
C ALA A 105 1.12 -4.06 4.41
N LYS A 106 2.04 -4.33 3.46
CA LYS A 106 3.46 -4.56 3.70
C LYS A 106 4.32 -3.34 3.38
N VAL A 107 3.72 -2.18 3.15
CA VAL A 107 4.45 -0.91 3.06
C VAL A 107 5.03 -0.58 4.44
N LYS A 108 6.32 -0.27 4.48
CA LYS A 108 7.05 0.13 5.71
C LYS A 108 7.23 1.65 5.83
N GLY A 109 7.05 2.37 4.73
CA GLY A 109 7.09 3.82 4.73
C GLY A 109 7.26 4.40 3.33
N VAL A 110 7.28 5.72 3.28
CA VAL A 110 7.41 6.50 2.05
C VAL A 110 8.53 7.51 2.25
N THR A 111 9.38 7.66 1.24
CA THR A 111 10.40 8.72 1.18
C THR A 111 10.19 9.60 -0.03
N ARG A 112 10.55 10.88 0.11
CA ARG A 112 10.57 11.85 -0.98
C ARG A 112 12.02 12.08 -1.41
N HIS A 113 12.27 12.09 -2.72
CA HIS A 113 13.57 12.41 -3.30
C HIS A 113 13.38 13.46 -4.40
N GLY A 114 13.99 14.63 -4.24
CA GLY A 114 14.02 15.61 -5.32
C GLY A 114 14.92 15.10 -6.46
N MET A 115 14.41 15.07 -7.68
CA MET A 115 15.22 14.83 -8.89
C MET A 115 15.66 16.15 -9.54
N SER A 116 14.77 17.14 -9.50
CA SER A 116 14.97 18.50 -9.97
C SER A 116 14.02 19.43 -9.21
N ASP A 117 14.08 20.74 -9.48
CA ASP A 117 13.15 21.70 -8.90
C ASP A 117 11.68 21.40 -9.26
N GLU A 118 11.46 20.70 -10.38
CA GLU A 118 10.14 20.39 -10.93
C GLU A 118 9.66 18.97 -10.64
N VAL A 119 10.54 18.05 -10.22
CA VAL A 119 10.23 16.61 -10.12
C VAL A 119 10.64 16.02 -8.78
N ILE A 120 9.70 15.31 -8.17
CA ILE A 120 9.87 14.55 -6.92
C ILE A 120 9.57 13.08 -7.20
N ILE A 121 10.48 12.19 -6.80
CA ILE A 121 10.19 10.77 -6.65
C ILE A 121 9.59 10.52 -5.28
N VAL A 122 8.41 9.91 -5.27
CA VAL A 122 7.83 9.25 -4.10
C VAL A 122 8.21 7.79 -4.15
N ARG A 123 9.12 7.38 -3.26
CA ARG A 123 9.53 5.99 -3.13
C ARG A 123 8.72 5.32 -2.04
N ILE A 124 7.91 4.34 -2.43
CA ILE A 124 7.09 3.51 -1.54
C ILE A 124 7.92 2.29 -1.16
N HIS A 125 8.33 2.20 0.10
CA HIS A 125 9.17 1.11 0.57
C HIS A 125 8.32 -0.05 1.09
N LEU A 126 8.67 -1.28 0.70
CA LEU A 126 8.02 -2.49 1.17
C LEU A 126 8.91 -3.24 2.17
N ALA A 127 8.27 -4.03 3.04
CA ALA A 127 8.95 -4.94 3.93
C ALA A 127 9.73 -6.00 3.16
N LYS A 128 10.82 -6.49 3.76
CA LYS A 128 11.64 -7.56 3.17
C LYS A 128 10.78 -8.77 2.81
N GLY A 129 10.95 -9.29 1.59
CA GLY A 129 10.19 -10.42 1.08
C GLY A 129 8.79 -10.08 0.53
N ALA A 130 8.35 -8.83 0.59
CA ALA A 130 7.13 -8.35 -0.08
C ALA A 130 7.47 -7.65 -1.43
N SER A 131 8.53 -8.10 -2.09
CA SER A 131 9.07 -7.47 -3.30
C SER A 131 8.09 -7.56 -4.48
N PRO A 132 7.58 -6.42 -5.01
CA PRO A 132 6.87 -6.43 -6.28
C PRO A 132 7.81 -6.79 -7.44
N ILE A 133 7.21 -7.05 -8.59
CA ILE A 133 7.93 -7.27 -9.84
C ILE A 133 7.66 -6.07 -10.73
N ILE A 134 8.71 -5.33 -11.08
CA ILE A 134 8.66 -4.29 -12.12
C ILE A 134 8.98 -4.98 -13.44
N ARG A 135 8.14 -4.76 -14.45
CA ARG A 135 8.30 -5.27 -15.81
C ARG A 135 8.47 -4.09 -16.75
N ASP A 136 9.49 -4.18 -17.58
CA ASP A 136 9.71 -3.22 -18.66
C ASP A 136 9.08 -3.80 -19.91
N ILE A 137 8.15 -3.07 -20.52
CA ILE A 137 7.39 -3.52 -21.67
C ILE A 137 7.65 -2.57 -22.84
N GLU A 138 8.21 -3.10 -23.93
CA GLU A 138 8.43 -2.42 -25.20
C GLU A 138 7.62 -3.13 -26.28
N ASP A 139 6.88 -2.38 -27.10
CA ASP A 139 6.05 -2.92 -28.20
C ASP A 139 5.13 -4.09 -27.77
N GLY A 140 4.57 -3.99 -26.56
CA GLY A 140 3.69 -5.01 -25.98
C GLY A 140 4.38 -6.28 -25.48
N LYS A 141 5.72 -6.33 -25.47
CA LYS A 141 6.51 -7.46 -25.00
C LYS A 141 7.31 -7.10 -23.75
N VAL A 142 7.35 -8.01 -22.78
CA VAL A 142 8.23 -7.87 -21.62
C VAL A 142 9.68 -8.04 -22.07
N VAL A 143 10.48 -6.99 -21.96
CA VAL A 143 11.91 -6.99 -22.32
C VAL A 143 12.80 -7.19 -21.10
N SER A 144 12.31 -6.82 -19.91
CA SER A 144 13.05 -6.89 -18.66
C SER A 144 12.10 -7.11 -17.48
N SER A 145 12.60 -7.68 -16.39
CA SER A 145 11.87 -7.79 -15.13
C SER A 145 12.82 -7.75 -13.94
N ILE A 146 12.50 -6.95 -12.94
CA ILE A 146 13.29 -6.79 -11.72
C ILE A 146 12.41 -6.91 -10.48
N LYS A 147 12.92 -7.57 -9.45
CA LYS A 147 12.33 -7.57 -8.12
C LYS A 147 13.02 -6.51 -7.26
N THR A 148 12.23 -5.64 -6.67
CA THR A 148 12.71 -4.55 -5.82
C THR A 148 11.97 -4.58 -4.49
N GLU A 149 12.50 -3.92 -3.45
CA GLU A 149 11.76 -3.71 -2.19
C GLU A 149 11.14 -2.30 -2.13
N HIS A 150 10.95 -1.67 -3.29
CA HIS A 150 10.34 -0.36 -3.40
C HIS A 150 9.64 -0.15 -4.75
N VAL A 151 8.70 0.78 -4.77
CA VAL A 151 8.05 1.28 -6.00
C VAL A 151 8.32 2.77 -6.08
N ASP A 152 8.82 3.24 -7.21
CA ASP A 152 9.03 4.65 -7.46
C ASP A 152 7.85 5.23 -8.25
N VAL A 153 7.33 6.34 -7.75
CA VAL A 153 6.25 7.09 -8.38
C VAL A 153 6.70 8.54 -8.58
N TYR A 154 6.52 9.08 -9.78
CA TYR A 154 7.09 10.38 -10.16
C TYR A 154 6.03 11.47 -10.17
N PHE A 155 6.28 12.57 -9.47
CA PHE A 155 5.35 13.69 -9.38
C PHE A 155 5.98 14.97 -9.88
N LYS A 156 5.14 15.84 -10.46
CA LYS A 156 5.43 17.26 -10.46
C LYS A 156 5.56 17.73 -9.02
N ASN A 157 6.57 18.53 -8.72
CA ASN A 157 6.60 19.25 -7.46
C ASN A 157 5.39 20.19 -7.39
N GLY A 158 4.47 19.94 -6.46
CA GLY A 158 3.18 20.62 -6.45
C GLY A 158 2.17 20.06 -5.45
N PRO A 159 0.95 20.61 -5.45
CA PRO A 159 -0.04 20.39 -4.41
C PRO A 159 -0.64 18.97 -4.39
N THR A 160 -0.55 18.22 -5.48
CA THR A 160 -1.10 16.85 -5.56
C THR A 160 -0.27 15.81 -4.81
N LEU A 161 1.00 16.09 -4.55
CA LEU A 161 1.92 15.20 -3.86
C LEU A 161 1.41 14.81 -2.46
N ASP A 162 1.02 15.80 -1.66
CA ASP A 162 0.55 15.55 -0.30
C ASP A 162 -0.80 14.82 -0.29
N GLY A 163 -1.66 15.10 -1.28
CA GLY A 163 -2.92 14.38 -1.51
C GLY A 163 -2.68 12.90 -1.82
N PHE A 164 -1.73 12.60 -2.70
CA PHE A 164 -1.32 11.24 -3.02
C PHE A 164 -0.79 10.51 -1.78
N ILE A 165 0.18 11.08 -1.08
CA ILE A 165 0.82 10.45 0.10
C ILE A 165 -0.22 10.19 1.20
N SER A 166 -1.09 11.16 1.48
CA SER A 166 -2.17 11.00 2.46
C SER A 166 -3.13 9.87 2.08
N THR A 167 -3.53 9.81 0.80
CA THR A 167 -4.41 8.76 0.28
C THR A 167 -3.73 7.39 0.33
N LEU A 168 -2.44 7.32 0.01
CA LEU A 168 -1.63 6.12 0.08
C LEU A 168 -1.56 5.58 1.51
N TYR A 169 -1.29 6.43 2.50
CA TYR A 169 -1.25 6.02 3.89
C TYR A 169 -2.59 5.49 4.39
N ARG A 170 -3.71 6.12 4.00
CA ARG A 170 -5.05 5.62 4.34
C ARG A 170 -5.29 4.23 3.76
N LEU A 171 -4.93 4.01 2.48
CA LEU A 171 -4.99 2.69 1.86
C LEU A 171 -4.12 1.66 2.61
N CYS A 172 -2.88 2.01 2.96
CA CYS A 172 -2.00 1.12 3.70
C CYS A 172 -2.60 0.71 5.05
N PHE A 173 -3.09 1.67 5.85
CA PHE A 173 -3.70 1.37 7.13
C PHE A 173 -4.98 0.55 7.00
N GLU A 174 -5.86 0.88 6.05
CA GLU A 174 -7.06 0.09 5.80
C GLU A 174 -6.70 -1.35 5.43
N MET A 175 -5.66 -1.56 4.62
CA MET A 175 -5.17 -2.89 4.27
C MET A 175 -4.52 -3.62 5.46
N GLN A 176 -3.80 -2.92 6.33
CA GLN A 176 -3.22 -3.49 7.55
C GLN A 176 -4.30 -3.90 8.55
N VAL A 177 -5.32 -3.05 8.76
CA VAL A 177 -6.49 -3.37 9.61
C VAL A 177 -7.29 -4.52 9.04
N ALA A 178 -7.57 -4.49 7.73
CA ALA A 178 -8.27 -5.57 7.02
C ALA A 178 -7.57 -6.91 7.19
N GLN A 179 -6.23 -6.94 7.21
CA GLN A 179 -5.42 -8.15 7.39
C GLN A 179 -5.14 -8.50 8.86
N GLY A 180 -5.69 -7.74 9.83
CA GLY A 180 -5.47 -7.96 11.26
C GLY A 180 -4.04 -7.70 11.72
N MET A 181 -3.26 -6.93 10.96
CA MET A 181 -1.88 -6.57 11.31
C MET A 181 -1.81 -5.48 12.36
N ILE A 182 -2.80 -4.59 12.38
CA ILE A 182 -3.03 -3.54 13.38
C ILE A 182 -4.53 -3.39 13.61
N THR A 183 -4.91 -2.69 14.67
CA THR A 183 -6.29 -2.34 15.00
C THR A 183 -6.62 -0.92 14.54
N GLN A 184 -7.91 -0.62 14.37
CA GLN A 184 -8.35 0.75 14.08
C GLN A 184 -7.94 1.73 15.20
N ALA A 185 -8.00 1.28 16.46
CA ALA A 185 -7.57 2.09 17.60
C ALA A 185 -6.09 2.48 17.53
N GLU A 186 -5.21 1.58 17.06
CA GLU A 186 -3.81 1.90 16.82
C GLU A 186 -3.61 2.91 15.69
N VAL A 187 -4.41 2.85 14.62
CA VAL A 187 -4.39 3.84 13.54
C VAL A 187 -4.81 5.21 14.07
N ASP A 188 -5.89 5.27 14.85
CA ASP A 188 -6.42 6.52 15.40
C ASP A 188 -5.42 7.14 16.39
N ALA A 189 -4.79 6.33 17.23
CA ALA A 189 -3.74 6.77 18.16
C ALA A 189 -2.51 7.31 17.42
N GLN A 190 -2.05 6.63 16.36
CA GLN A 190 -0.95 7.12 15.52
C GLN A 190 -1.29 8.44 14.85
N ASN A 191 -2.50 8.61 14.33
CA ASN A 191 -2.93 9.85 13.69
C ASN A 191 -3.03 11.01 14.69
N HIS A 192 -3.55 10.76 15.89
CA HIS A 192 -3.61 11.75 16.97
C HIS A 192 -2.21 12.21 17.38
N ASP A 193 -1.28 11.27 17.47
CA ASP A 193 0.09 11.51 17.93
C ASP A 193 1.02 12.08 16.85
N ARG A 194 0.55 12.32 15.62
CA ARG A 194 1.37 12.88 14.53
C ARG A 194 2.00 14.24 14.85
N GLY A 195 1.49 14.96 15.86
CA GLY A 195 2.07 16.22 16.35
C GLY A 195 3.25 16.05 17.31
N MET A 196 3.60 14.82 17.71
CA MET A 196 4.77 14.56 18.55
C MET A 196 6.09 14.83 17.81
N THR A 197 7.18 15.00 18.56
CA THR A 197 8.53 15.01 17.95
C THR A 197 8.79 13.66 17.28
N PRO A 198 9.52 13.61 16.14
CA PRO A 198 9.79 12.36 15.44
C PRO A 198 10.36 11.27 16.35
N GLU A 199 11.31 11.61 17.24
CA GLU A 199 11.90 10.67 18.19
C GLU A 199 10.87 10.02 19.12
N LYS A 200 9.96 10.82 19.70
CA LYS A 200 8.90 10.32 20.58
C LYS A 200 7.91 9.46 19.80
N PHE A 201 7.56 9.89 18.60
CA PHE A 201 6.65 9.15 17.72
C PHE A 201 7.21 7.78 17.35
N MET A 202 8.44 7.73 16.83
CA MET A 202 9.12 6.49 16.42
C MET A 202 9.34 5.54 17.60
N LYS A 203 9.66 6.06 18.80
CA LYS A 203 9.77 5.24 20.01
C LYS A 203 8.44 4.62 20.42
N LYS A 204 7.33 5.34 20.26
CA LYS A 204 5.98 4.85 20.59
C LYS A 204 5.44 3.89 19.53
N TYR A 205 5.74 4.14 18.25
CA TYR A 205 5.23 3.38 17.10
C TYR A 205 6.38 2.93 16.17
N PRO A 206 7.23 1.98 16.57
CA PRO A 206 8.43 1.61 15.84
C PRO A 206 8.18 1.03 14.43
N ASN A 207 6.98 0.50 14.19
CA ASN A 207 6.58 -0.07 12.90
C ASN A 207 5.61 0.82 12.10
N SER A 208 5.44 2.08 12.50
CA SER A 208 4.55 2.99 11.77
C SER A 208 5.09 3.29 10.39
N ILE A 209 4.19 3.26 9.40
CA ILE A 209 4.48 3.67 8.02
C ILE A 209 4.86 5.15 7.90
N PHE A 210 4.66 5.95 8.96
CA PHE A 210 5.04 7.36 9.01
C PHE A 210 6.51 7.59 9.36
N ASN A 211 7.21 6.59 9.91
CA ASN A 211 8.53 6.79 10.50
C ASN A 211 9.55 7.30 9.48
N MET A 212 9.57 6.74 8.26
CA MET A 212 10.51 7.17 7.22
C MET A 212 10.32 8.63 6.81
N GLU A 213 9.08 9.11 6.73
CA GLU A 213 8.82 10.52 6.43
C GLU A 213 9.17 11.41 7.62
N ALA A 214 8.94 10.94 8.85
CA ALA A 214 9.30 11.66 10.07
C ALA A 214 10.83 11.83 10.23
N GLU A 215 11.61 10.81 9.87
CA GLU A 215 13.07 10.85 9.83
C GLU A 215 13.58 11.89 8.82
N GLN A 216 12.99 11.94 7.62
CA GLN A 216 13.37 12.93 6.59
C GLN A 216 13.12 14.39 7.01
N ARG A 217 12.23 14.63 7.98
CA ARG A 217 11.91 15.97 8.50
C ARG A 217 12.84 16.41 9.64
N GLN A 218 13.67 15.52 10.18
CA GLN A 218 14.64 15.92 11.19
C GLN A 218 15.76 16.74 10.51
N PRO A 219 16.12 17.94 11.03
CA PRO A 219 17.31 18.62 10.57
C PRO A 219 18.51 17.71 10.84
N VAL A 220 19.35 17.49 9.84
CA VAL A 220 20.63 16.79 10.02
C VAL A 220 21.40 17.60 11.06
N ALA A 221 21.69 17.01 12.22
CA ALA A 221 22.56 17.62 13.20
C ALA A 221 23.92 17.86 12.52
N GLN A 222 24.26 19.14 12.32
CA GLN A 222 25.57 19.58 11.85
C GLN A 222 26.58 19.49 12.99
#